data_AF-A0A078L259-F1
#
_entry.id   AF-A0A078L259-F1
#
_cell.length_a   1.000
_cell.length_b   1.000
_cell.length_c   1.000
_cell.angle_alpha   90.00
_cell.angle_beta   90.00
_cell.angle_gamma   90.00
#
_symmetry.space_group_name_H-M   'P 1'
#
loop_
_entity.id
_entity.type
_entity.pdbx_description
1 polymer ?
#
loop_
_entity_poly.entity_id
_entity_poly.type
_entity_poly.pdbx_seq_one_letter_code
_entity_poly.pdbx_strand_id
1 'polypeptide(L)'
;MKEKDGAAQPRTRDECLAAINAHTFLANRSLMLRDQSEYVEQIQNLAQACAEIINQHHMQPVQLTALIEGKIAATQGQHLQAVLAEIRSCQMQRRALDNNAFFNPAAHDALNRKIDGLNASRNTSIAEIQRGIVTDTFVRAHQGHQANIPANFIYNYEPPNPEQPDIGRPG
;
A
#
# COMPACT_ATOMS: atom_id res chain seq x y z
N MET A 1 -44.74 -5.81 8.41
CA MET A 1 -43.54 -5.28 7.74
C MET A 1 -42.82 -4.41 8.74
N LYS A 2 -41.62 -4.82 9.19
CA LYS A 2 -40.72 -3.98 9.98
C LYS A 2 -39.38 -4.01 9.26
N GLU A 3 -39.06 -2.90 8.61
CA GLU A 3 -37.73 -2.62 8.10
C GLU A 3 -36.76 -2.63 9.29
N LYS A 4 -35.85 -3.61 9.31
CA LYS A 4 -34.63 -3.49 10.09
C LYS A 4 -33.65 -2.74 9.20
N ASP A 5 -33.66 -1.41 9.31
CA ASP A 5 -32.48 -0.62 9.02
C ASP A 5 -31.37 -1.09 9.96
N GLY A 6 -30.60 -2.06 9.48
CA GLY A 6 -29.35 -2.48 10.10
C GLY A 6 -28.33 -1.38 9.84
N ALA A 7 -28.45 -0.26 10.54
CA ALA A 7 -27.34 0.70 10.63
C ALA A 7 -26.15 -0.08 11.20
N ALA A 8 -25.18 -0.38 10.34
CA ALA A 8 -23.94 -1.02 10.74
C ALA A 8 -23.36 -0.20 11.88
N GLN A 9 -23.13 -0.84 13.02
CA GLN A 9 -22.58 -0.18 14.19
C GLN A 9 -21.24 0.47 13.79
N PRO A 10 -20.99 1.74 14.17
CA PRO A 10 -19.74 2.39 13.81
C PRO A 10 -18.57 1.59 14.38
N ARG A 11 -17.54 1.36 13.57
CA ARG A 11 -16.36 0.63 13.99
C ARG A 11 -15.72 1.32 15.20
N THR A 12 -15.28 0.51 16.15
CA THR A 12 -14.49 0.97 17.28
C THR A 12 -13.13 1.49 16.80
N ARG A 13 -12.48 2.31 17.62
CA ARG A 13 -11.14 2.84 17.32
C ARG A 13 -10.14 1.72 17.03
N ASP A 14 -10.18 0.64 17.81
CA ASP A 14 -9.25 -0.48 17.68
C ASP A 14 -9.49 -1.27 16.39
N GLU A 15 -10.75 -1.44 15.97
CA GLU A 15 -11.09 -2.06 14.68
C GLU A 15 -10.59 -1.21 13.51
N CYS A 16 -10.71 0.12 13.58
CA CYS A 16 -10.15 1.00 12.56
C CYS A 16 -8.62 0.89 12.50
N LEU A 17 -7.93 0.88 13.65
CA LEU A 17 -6.48 0.72 13.70
C LEU A 17 -6.01 -0.65 13.17
N ALA A 18 -6.76 -1.71 13.47
CA ALA A 18 -6.49 -3.04 12.94
C ALA A 18 -6.68 -3.07 11.41
N ALA A 19 -7.77 -2.48 10.90
CA ALA A 19 -8.03 -2.37 9.48
C ALA A 19 -6.94 -1.57 8.75
N ILE A 20 -6.50 -0.44 9.31
CA ILE A 20 -5.42 0.37 8.74
C ILE A 20 -4.12 -0.43 8.65
N ASN A 21 -3.75 -1.16 9.70
CA ASN A 21 -2.58 -2.03 9.68
C ASN A 21 -2.68 -3.17 8.65
N ALA A 22 -3.85 -3.80 8.54
CA ALA A 22 -4.09 -4.89 7.61
C ALA A 22 -4.06 -4.41 6.15
N HIS A 23 -4.79 -3.35 5.83
CA HIS A 23 -4.85 -2.80 4.47
C HIS A 23 -3.53 -2.12 4.08
N THR A 24 -2.77 -1.54 5.01
CA THR A 24 -1.41 -1.06 4.73
C THR A 24 -0.48 -2.22 4.32
N PHE A 25 -0.55 -3.33 5.05
CA PHE A 25 0.24 -4.52 4.70
C PHE A 25 -0.12 -5.04 3.30
N LEU A 26 -1.42 -5.21 3.03
CA LEU A 26 -1.88 -5.74 1.75
C LEU A 26 -1.60 -4.75 0.60
N ALA A 27 -1.82 -3.46 0.79
CA ALA A 27 -1.50 -2.44 -0.21
C ALA A 27 0.01 -2.44 -0.53
N ASN A 28 0.88 -2.50 0.49
CA ASN A 28 2.33 -2.60 0.26
C ASN A 28 2.69 -3.86 -0.53
N ARG A 29 2.12 -5.02 -0.15
CA ARG A 29 2.31 -6.27 -0.89
C ARG A 29 1.91 -6.15 -2.34
N SER A 30 0.71 -5.66 -2.60
CA SER A 30 0.14 -5.58 -3.95
C SER A 30 0.89 -4.58 -4.80
N LEU A 31 1.30 -3.44 -4.23
CA LEU A 31 2.17 -2.47 -4.90
C LEU A 31 3.49 -3.14 -5.31
N MET A 32 4.13 -3.85 -4.39
CA MET A 32 5.42 -4.48 -4.65
C MET A 32 5.34 -5.64 -5.66
N LEU A 33 4.23 -6.40 -5.63
CA LEU A 33 3.96 -7.45 -6.61
C LEU A 33 3.40 -6.90 -7.94
N ARG A 34 3.16 -5.58 -8.02
CA ARG A 34 2.55 -4.89 -9.16
C ARG A 34 1.15 -5.41 -9.51
N ASP A 35 0.42 -5.85 -8.50
CA ASP A 35 -1.00 -6.18 -8.61
C ASP A 35 -1.82 -4.91 -8.45
N GLN A 36 -2.08 -4.23 -9.57
CA GLN A 36 -2.76 -2.94 -9.57
C GLN A 36 -4.22 -3.04 -9.11
N SER A 37 -4.90 -4.15 -9.42
CA SER A 37 -6.32 -4.32 -9.06
C SER A 37 -6.45 -4.45 -7.55
N GLU A 38 -5.67 -5.36 -6.96
CA GLU A 38 -5.64 -5.56 -5.53
C GLU A 38 -5.12 -4.30 -4.82
N TYR A 39 -4.10 -3.63 -5.35
CA TYR A 39 -3.59 -2.38 -4.77
C TYR A 39 -4.69 -1.31 -4.64
N VAL A 40 -5.46 -1.08 -5.72
CA VAL A 40 -6.54 -0.09 -5.73
C VAL A 40 -7.62 -0.42 -4.71
N GLU A 41 -8.00 -1.68 -4.58
CA GLU A 41 -8.96 -2.14 -3.58
C GLU A 41 -8.44 -1.89 -2.15
N GLN A 42 -7.20 -2.30 -1.87
CA GLN A 42 -6.63 -2.15 -0.54
C GLN A 42 -6.44 -0.69 -0.14
N ILE A 43 -6.06 0.18 -1.08
CA ILE A 43 -6.00 1.63 -0.84
C ILE A 43 -7.40 2.19 -0.58
N GLN A 44 -8.45 1.72 -1.26
CA GLN A 44 -9.82 2.18 -1.00
C GLN A 44 -10.27 1.82 0.42
N ASN A 45 -10.02 0.57 0.84
CA ASN A 45 -10.36 0.09 2.19
C ASN A 45 -9.54 0.82 3.27
N LEU A 46 -8.25 1.08 2.99
CA LEU A 46 -7.38 1.87 3.85
C LEU A 46 -7.88 3.31 3.98
N ALA A 47 -8.26 3.94 2.87
CA ALA A 47 -8.80 5.30 2.83
C ALA A 47 -10.10 5.42 3.65
N GLN A 48 -10.99 4.44 3.55
CA GLN A 48 -12.21 4.37 4.35
C GLN A 48 -11.88 4.30 5.85
N ALA A 49 -10.99 3.39 6.26
CA ALA A 49 -10.63 3.22 7.67
C ALA A 49 -9.92 4.48 8.22
N CYS A 50 -9.08 5.12 7.42
CA CYS A 50 -8.46 6.42 7.76
C CYS A 50 -9.52 7.53 7.90
N ALA A 51 -10.51 7.60 7.02
CA ALA A 51 -11.58 8.59 7.14
C ALA A 51 -12.42 8.38 8.41
N GLU A 52 -12.77 7.12 8.71
CA GLU A 52 -13.51 6.74 9.91
C GLU A 52 -12.76 7.16 11.19
N ILE A 53 -11.46 6.87 11.29
CA ILE A 53 -10.70 7.20 12.49
C ILE A 53 -10.41 8.71 12.65
N ILE A 54 -10.28 9.45 11.54
CA ILE A 54 -10.15 10.92 11.58
C ILE A 54 -11.46 11.56 12.03
N ASN A 55 -12.57 11.17 11.40
CA ASN A 55 -13.85 11.87 11.59
C ASN A 55 -14.57 11.43 12.88
N GLN A 56 -14.49 10.15 13.25
CA GLN A 56 -15.25 9.60 14.38
C GLN A 56 -14.43 9.49 15.67
N HIS A 57 -13.12 9.28 15.53
CA HIS A 57 -12.21 9.07 16.66
C HIS A 57 -11.16 10.19 16.80
N HIS A 58 -11.29 11.26 16.01
CA HIS A 58 -10.48 12.48 16.06
C HIS A 58 -8.96 12.27 16.00
N MET A 59 -8.52 11.20 15.35
CA MET A 59 -7.08 10.96 15.15
C MET A 59 -6.52 11.93 14.12
N GLN A 60 -5.36 12.52 14.43
CA GLN A 60 -4.71 13.47 13.53
C GLN A 60 -4.07 12.75 12.33
N PRO A 61 -4.12 13.33 11.11
CA PRO A 61 -3.50 12.75 9.91
C PRO A 61 -2.01 12.41 10.07
N VAL A 62 -1.27 13.20 10.84
CA VAL A 62 0.15 12.95 11.15
C VAL A 62 0.37 11.64 11.92
N GLN A 63 -0.53 11.28 12.84
CA GLN A 63 -0.42 10.04 13.61
C GLN A 63 -0.69 8.82 12.71
N LEU A 64 -1.65 8.95 11.79
CA LEU A 64 -1.95 7.92 10.81
C LEU A 64 -0.80 7.71 9.83
N THR A 65 -0.16 8.79 9.41
CA THR A 65 1.01 8.74 8.54
C THR A 65 2.12 7.92 9.18
N ALA A 66 2.48 8.24 10.42
CA ALA A 66 3.50 7.49 11.17
C ALA A 66 3.13 6.01 11.35
N LEU A 67 1.84 5.69 11.52
CA LEU A 67 1.37 4.31 11.64
C LEU A 67 1.51 3.55 10.31
N ILE A 68 1.09 4.16 9.19
CA ILE A 68 1.22 3.58 7.86
C ILE A 68 2.70 3.37 7.51
N GLU A 69 3.53 4.40 7.71
CA GLU A 69 4.98 4.36 7.48
C GLU A 69 5.67 3.27 8.29
N GLY A 70 5.37 3.21 9.60
CA GLY A 70 5.93 2.22 10.50
C GLY A 70 5.54 0.80 10.10
N LYS A 71 4.29 0.60 9.65
CA LYS A 71 3.83 -0.70 9.16
C LYS A 71 4.53 -1.12 7.86
N ILE A 72 4.73 -0.18 6.92
CA ILE A 72 5.48 -0.42 5.69
C ILE A 72 6.92 -0.82 6.03
N ALA A 73 7.62 -0.02 6.84
CA ALA A 73 9.00 -0.27 7.23
C ALA A 73 9.16 -1.63 7.93
N ALA A 74 8.27 -1.97 8.87
CA ALA A 74 8.31 -3.23 9.60
C ALA A 74 8.08 -4.47 8.72
N THR A 75 7.40 -4.31 7.58
CA THR A 75 6.99 -5.44 6.72
C THR A 75 7.77 -5.50 5.41
N GLN A 76 8.64 -4.52 5.13
CA GLN A 76 9.38 -4.43 3.87
C GLN A 76 10.19 -5.70 3.56
N GLY A 77 10.88 -6.25 4.56
CA GLY A 77 11.67 -7.48 4.37
C GLY A 77 10.83 -8.66 3.89
N GLN A 78 9.60 -8.80 4.41
CA GLN A 78 8.68 -9.87 4.01
C GLN A 78 8.21 -9.69 2.56
N HIS A 79 7.86 -8.46 2.18
CA HIS A 79 7.41 -8.16 0.83
C HIS A 79 8.53 -8.31 -0.21
N LEU A 80 9.77 -7.92 0.13
CA LEU A 80 10.93 -8.17 -0.72
C LEU A 80 11.14 -9.68 -0.97
N GLN A 81 10.96 -10.53 0.06
CA GLN A 81 11.04 -11.97 -0.14
C GLN A 81 9.95 -12.50 -1.06
N ALA A 82 8.72 -11.97 -0.97
CA ALA A 82 7.63 -12.31 -1.88
C ALA A 82 7.96 -11.93 -3.34
N VAL A 83 8.50 -10.72 -3.57
CA VAL A 83 8.95 -10.28 -4.90
C VAL A 83 10.05 -11.20 -5.44
N LEU A 84 11.04 -11.57 -4.62
CA LEU A 84 12.10 -12.50 -5.02
C LEU A 84 11.58 -13.91 -5.32
N ALA A 85 10.56 -14.38 -4.60
CA ALA A 85 9.91 -15.65 -4.90
C ALA A 85 9.16 -15.60 -6.23
N GLU A 86 8.44 -14.51 -6.50
CA GLU A 86 7.69 -14.32 -7.75
C GLU A 86 8.61 -14.20 -8.97
N ILE A 87 9.75 -13.49 -8.83
CA ILE A 87 10.79 -13.44 -9.87
C ILE A 87 11.30 -14.85 -10.19
N ARG A 88 11.61 -15.65 -9.16
CA ARG A 88 12.06 -17.05 -9.34
C ARG A 88 11.00 -17.89 -10.03
N SER A 89 9.73 -17.74 -9.66
CA SER A 89 8.61 -18.41 -10.32
C SER A 89 8.55 -18.06 -11.81
N CYS A 90 8.63 -16.77 -12.17
CA CYS A 90 8.64 -16.32 -13.55
C CYS A 90 9.83 -16.87 -14.34
N GLN A 91 11.03 -16.91 -13.73
CA GLN A 91 12.22 -17.48 -14.36
C GLN A 91 12.08 -18.99 -14.63
N MET A 92 11.47 -19.74 -13.71
CA MET A 92 11.18 -21.17 -13.93
C MET A 92 10.17 -21.38 -15.06
N GLN A 93 9.10 -20.56 -15.11
CA GLN A 93 8.11 -20.61 -16.18
C GLN A 93 8.73 -20.32 -17.54
N ARG A 94 9.64 -19.34 -17.62
CA ARG A 94 10.39 -19.04 -18.86
C ARG A 94 11.21 -20.22 -19.35
N ARG A 95 12.01 -20.84 -18.45
CA ARG A 95 12.80 -22.04 -18.80
C ARG A 95 11.92 -23.19 -19.29
N ALA A 96 10.72 -23.34 -18.72
CA ALA A 96 9.77 -24.36 -19.17
C ALA A 96 9.23 -24.06 -20.57
N LEU A 97 8.99 -22.78 -20.92
CA LEU A 97 8.61 -22.39 -22.28
C LEU A 97 9.74 -22.66 -23.29
N ASP A 98 10.98 -22.38 -22.91
CA ASP A 98 12.15 -22.61 -23.79
C ASP A 98 12.37 -24.10 -24.11
N ASN A 99 12.01 -24.99 -23.18
CA ASN A 99 12.13 -26.44 -23.33
C ASN A 99 10.95 -27.08 -24.09
N ASN A 100 9.85 -26.35 -24.32
CA ASN A 100 8.70 -26.86 -25.07
C ASN A 100 8.91 -26.66 -26.58
N ALA A 101 8.61 -27.69 -27.37
CA ALA A 101 8.73 -27.67 -28.84
C ALA A 101 7.87 -26.59 -29.53
N PHE A 102 6.88 -26.04 -28.83
CA PHE A 102 6.09 -24.89 -29.26
C PHE A 102 6.57 -23.62 -28.55
N PHE A 103 7.48 -22.90 -29.20
CA PHE A 103 7.88 -21.57 -28.75
C PHE A 103 6.68 -20.61 -28.86
N ASN A 104 6.33 -19.96 -27.74
CA ASN A 104 5.33 -18.89 -27.69
C ASN A 104 6.04 -17.56 -27.33
N PRO A 105 6.44 -16.76 -28.33
CA PRO A 105 7.17 -15.51 -28.10
C PRO A 105 6.39 -14.52 -27.24
N ALA A 106 5.06 -14.46 -27.40
CA ALA A 106 4.22 -13.54 -26.64
C ALA A 106 4.20 -13.87 -25.14
N ALA A 107 4.15 -15.15 -24.79
CA ALA A 107 4.25 -15.60 -23.40
C ALA A 107 5.63 -15.32 -22.79
N HIS A 108 6.70 -15.50 -23.58
CA HIS A 108 8.05 -15.20 -23.15
C HIS A 108 8.25 -13.69 -22.90
N ASP A 109 7.77 -12.83 -23.81
CA ASP A 109 7.82 -11.37 -23.65
C ASP A 109 7.00 -10.88 -22.46
N ALA A 110 5.83 -11.46 -22.22
CA ALA A 110 5.01 -11.13 -21.06
C ALA A 110 5.76 -11.44 -19.74
N LEU A 111 6.45 -12.58 -19.67
CA LEU A 111 7.26 -12.95 -18.50
C LEU A 111 8.47 -12.03 -18.32
N ASN A 112 9.14 -11.62 -19.41
CA ASN A 112 10.22 -10.62 -19.36
C ASN A 112 9.73 -9.31 -18.74
N ARG A 113 8.66 -8.74 -19.28
CA ARG A 113 8.08 -7.48 -18.76
C ARG A 113 7.68 -7.60 -17.29
N LYS A 114 7.13 -8.76 -16.89
CA LYS A 114 6.79 -9.02 -15.49
C LYS A 114 8.03 -9.06 -14.59
N ILE A 115 9.10 -9.75 -15.01
CA ILE A 115 10.37 -9.79 -14.28
C ILE A 115 11.00 -8.41 -14.16
N ASP A 116 11.02 -7.64 -15.25
CA ASP A 116 11.57 -6.28 -15.26
C ASP A 116 10.79 -5.36 -14.30
N GLY A 117 9.45 -5.46 -14.32
CA GLY A 117 8.58 -4.76 -13.38
C GLY A 117 8.87 -5.13 -11.92
N LEU A 118 8.99 -6.42 -11.61
CA LEU A 118 9.30 -6.90 -10.25
C LEU A 118 10.71 -6.48 -9.80
N ASN A 119 11.69 -6.46 -10.69
CA ASN A 119 13.03 -5.93 -10.40
C ASN A 119 12.99 -4.42 -10.12
N ALA A 120 12.19 -3.66 -10.87
CA ALA A 120 12.00 -2.24 -10.61
C ALA A 120 11.40 -2.02 -9.21
N SER A 121 10.37 -2.78 -8.85
CA SER A 121 9.76 -2.70 -7.51
C SER A 121 10.74 -3.07 -6.39
N ARG A 122 11.55 -4.12 -6.60
CA ARG A 122 12.60 -4.51 -5.64
C ARG A 122 13.59 -3.37 -5.35
N ASN A 123 13.87 -2.54 -6.35
CA ASN A 123 14.82 -1.45 -6.27
C ASN A 123 14.16 -0.12 -5.83
N THR A 124 12.83 -0.07 -5.70
CA THR A 124 12.11 1.12 -5.21
C THR A 124 12.43 1.33 -3.73
N SER A 125 12.73 2.58 -3.36
CA SER A 125 13.03 2.92 -1.97
C SER A 125 11.78 2.79 -1.08
N ILE A 126 11.99 2.52 0.21
CA ILE A 126 10.90 2.50 1.20
C ILE A 126 10.19 3.87 1.24
N ALA A 127 10.95 4.96 1.13
CA ALA A 127 10.41 6.32 1.12
C ALA A 127 9.45 6.55 -0.07
N GLU A 128 9.78 6.05 -1.26
CA GLU A 128 8.88 6.14 -2.42
C GLU A 128 7.60 5.31 -2.24
N ILE A 129 7.72 4.11 -1.66
CA ILE A 129 6.57 3.26 -1.33
C ILE A 129 5.65 3.95 -0.31
N GLN A 130 6.23 4.50 0.76
CA GLN A 130 5.51 5.28 1.77
C GLN A 130 4.80 6.48 1.15
N ARG A 131 5.52 7.27 0.33
CA ARG A 131 4.96 8.39 -0.42
C ARG A 131 3.74 7.98 -1.24
N GLY A 132 3.85 6.93 -2.04
CA GLY A 132 2.75 6.42 -2.86
C GLY A 132 1.53 6.03 -2.03
N ILE A 133 1.72 5.13 -1.06
CA ILE A 133 0.61 4.59 -0.26
C ILE A 133 -0.08 5.68 0.55
N VAL A 134 0.67 6.53 1.23
CA VAL A 134 0.12 7.61 2.07
C VAL A 134 -0.63 8.63 1.22
N THR A 135 -0.05 9.06 0.09
CA THR A 135 -0.67 10.06 -0.79
C THR A 135 -1.96 9.51 -1.40
N ASP A 136 -1.92 8.30 -1.97
CA ASP A 136 -3.10 7.67 -2.58
C ASP A 136 -4.21 7.47 -1.55
N THR A 137 -3.85 7.05 -0.33
CA THR A 137 -4.78 6.86 0.78
C THR A 137 -5.46 8.16 1.17
N PHE A 138 -4.71 9.23 1.43
CA PHE A 138 -5.29 10.47 1.91
C PHE A 138 -6.03 11.27 0.83
N VAL A 139 -5.57 11.21 -0.42
CA VAL A 139 -6.35 11.75 -1.56
C VAL A 139 -7.73 11.10 -1.60
N ARG A 140 -7.81 9.77 -1.51
CA ARG A 140 -9.09 9.05 -1.55
C ARG A 140 -9.90 9.18 -0.28
N ALA A 141 -9.26 9.27 0.89
CA ALA A 141 -9.96 9.51 2.15
C ALA A 141 -10.63 10.89 2.13
N HIS A 142 -9.93 11.90 1.62
CA HIS A 142 -10.45 13.25 1.46
C HIS A 142 -11.57 13.32 0.42
N GLN A 143 -11.32 12.84 -0.80
CA GLN A 143 -12.24 12.98 -1.94
C GLN A 143 -13.42 12.00 -1.88
N GLY A 144 -13.19 10.76 -1.45
CA GLY A 144 -14.17 9.67 -1.50
C GLY A 144 -14.90 9.41 -0.17
N HIS A 145 -14.32 9.82 0.96
CA HIS A 145 -14.88 9.54 2.29
C HIS A 145 -15.01 10.79 3.17
N GLN A 146 -14.81 11.99 2.59
CA GLN A 146 -14.97 13.28 3.28
C GLN A 146 -14.15 13.36 4.59
N ALA A 147 -12.96 12.76 4.60
CA ALA A 147 -12.05 12.86 5.74
C ALA A 147 -11.63 14.33 5.92
N ASN A 148 -11.66 14.82 7.15
CA ASN A 148 -11.20 16.16 7.51
C ASN A 148 -9.66 16.25 7.51
N ILE A 149 -9.07 16.16 6.32
CA ILE A 149 -7.63 16.24 6.09
C ILE A 149 -7.33 17.58 5.42
N PRO A 150 -6.43 18.40 6.00
CA PRO A 150 -6.00 19.64 5.37
C PRO A 150 -5.36 19.41 4.00
N ALA A 151 -5.74 20.17 2.97
CA ALA A 151 -5.21 19.98 1.62
C ALA A 151 -3.68 20.11 1.55
N ASN A 152 -3.10 21.03 2.33
CA ASN A 152 -1.65 21.19 2.46
C ASN A 152 -0.95 19.95 3.02
N PHE A 153 -1.65 19.11 3.80
CA PHE A 153 -1.12 17.85 4.30
C PHE A 153 -1.05 16.79 3.19
N ILE A 154 -2.02 16.77 2.28
CA ILE A 154 -2.11 15.80 1.19
C ILE A 154 -1.04 16.07 0.12
N TYR A 155 -0.90 17.34 -0.29
CA TYR A 155 -0.06 17.69 -1.44
C TYR A 155 1.41 17.97 -1.11
N ASN A 156 1.74 18.19 0.18
CA ASN A 156 3.11 18.46 0.63
C ASN A 156 3.68 17.33 1.49
N TYR A 157 3.12 16.12 1.42
CA TYR A 157 3.65 15.00 2.17
C TYR A 157 5.03 14.58 1.62
N GLU A 158 6.03 14.68 2.50
CA GLU A 158 7.39 14.21 2.24
C GLU A 158 7.75 13.15 3.27
N PRO A 159 8.04 11.90 2.85
CA PRO A 159 8.47 10.85 3.77
C PRO A 159 9.79 11.24 4.45
N PRO A 160 10.04 10.78 5.67
CA PRO A 160 11.28 11.08 6.38
C PRO A 160 12.49 10.62 5.56
N ASN A 161 13.45 11.52 5.35
CA ASN A 161 14.69 11.19 4.65
C ASN A 161 15.55 10.26 5.54
N PRO A 162 15.83 9.01 5.13
CA PRO A 162 16.64 8.09 5.92
C PRO A 162 18.10 8.55 6.09
N GLU A 163 18.55 9.57 5.34
CA GLU A 163 19.92 10.10 5.39
C GLU A 163 20.06 11.37 6.25
N GLN A 164 18.99 11.87 6.88
CA GLN A 164 19.08 13.01 7.80
C GLN A 164 19.01 12.54 9.25
N PRO A 165 20.08 12.69 10.05
CA PRO A 165 19.99 12.44 11.49
C PRO A 165 18.97 13.39 12.12
N ASP A 166 18.22 12.87 13.08
CA ASP A 166 17.27 13.60 13.92
C ASP A 166 18.01 14.70 14.70
N ILE A 167 18.15 15.87 14.08
CA ILE A 167 18.54 17.10 14.77
C ILE A 167 17.29 17.61 15.44
N GLY A 168 17.10 17.15 16.68
CA GLY A 168 15.92 17.36 17.49
C GLY A 168 15.33 18.77 17.38
N ARG A 169 14.00 18.82 17.21
CA ARG A 169 13.24 20.06 17.29
C ARG A 169 13.43 20.69 18.68
N PRO A 170 13.82 21.97 18.79
CA PRO A 170 13.73 22.67 20.05
C PRO A 170 12.24 22.84 20.41
N GLY A 171 11.90 22.48 21.66
CA GLY A 171 10.60 22.75 22.28
C GLY A 171 10.43 24.19 22.70
#